data_AF-A0A4R2Q6Z3-F1
#
_entry.id   AF-A0A4R2Q6Z3-F1
#
_cell.length_a   1.000
_cell.length_b   1.000
_cell.length_c   1.000
_cell.angle_alpha   90.00
_cell.angle_beta   90.00
_cell.angle_gamma   90.00
#
_symmetry.space_group_name_H-M   'P 1'
#
loop_
_entity.id
_entity.type
_entity.pdbx_description
1 polymer ?
#
loop_
_entity_poly.entity_id
_entity_poly.type
_entity_poly.pdbx_seq_one_letter_code
_entity_poly.pdbx_strand_id
1 'polypeptide(L)'
;MTGDGPPRARAVHADPAAPASPEQQPLPEAVTRKPVQQKSPAEWAYERLILYLKNFEEQLDNEHEVAIGLTGTEAGVIRIEGIGYFDPDIVTFYGTDMTGARTQLVQHVTQLNVLIRALPRETAETPPRRIGFQLARELDNG
;
A
#
# COMPACT_ATOMS: atom_id res chain seq x y z
N MET A 1 -14.91 11.05 -25.86
CA MET A 1 -14.40 9.70 -25.56
C MET A 1 -14.79 9.37 -24.14
N THR A 2 -15.87 8.61 -23.97
CA THR A 2 -16.44 8.25 -22.66
C THR A 2 -15.54 7.21 -21.99
N GLY A 3 -14.83 7.64 -20.94
CA GLY A 3 -13.83 6.83 -20.23
C GLY A 3 -14.43 5.80 -19.28
N ASP A 4 -15.35 4.96 -19.76
CA ASP A 4 -16.09 3.98 -18.95
C ASP A 4 -15.43 2.59 -18.95
N GLY A 5 -14.15 2.52 -19.33
CA GLY A 5 -13.36 1.30 -19.33
C GLY A 5 -12.62 1.08 -18.01
N PRO A 6 -12.28 -0.19 -17.67
CA PRO A 6 -11.43 -0.47 -16.52
C PRO A 6 -10.12 0.31 -16.63
N PRO A 7 -9.54 0.75 -15.49
CA PRO A 7 -8.30 1.51 -15.51
C PRO A 7 -7.21 0.69 -16.20
N ARG A 8 -6.44 1.37 -17.06
CA ARG A 8 -5.34 0.72 -17.77
C ARG A 8 -4.17 0.57 -16.79
N ALA A 9 -3.85 -0.67 -16.43
CA ALA A 9 -2.69 -1.03 -15.64
C ALA A 9 -1.78 -1.97 -16.45
N ARG A 10 -0.47 -1.88 -16.27
CA ARG A 10 0.51 -2.74 -16.94
C ARG A 10 1.81 -2.75 -16.17
N ALA A 11 2.36 -3.95 -15.93
CA ALA A 11 3.73 -4.15 -15.48
C ALA A 11 4.48 -5.09 -16.43
N VAL A 12 5.80 -4.94 -16.49
CA VAL A 12 6.72 -5.82 -17.23
C VAL A 12 7.87 -6.16 -16.29
N HIS A 13 8.13 -7.45 -16.12
CA HIS A 13 9.22 -7.96 -15.28
C HIS A 13 10.28 -8.62 -16.16
N ALA A 14 11.56 -8.51 -15.75
CA ALA A 14 12.67 -9.13 -16.47
C ALA A 14 12.67 -10.66 -16.32
N ASP A 15 12.27 -11.16 -15.16
CA ASP A 15 12.03 -12.58 -14.92
C ASP A 15 10.63 -12.96 -15.43
N PRO A 16 10.50 -13.84 -16.44
CA PRO A 16 9.21 -14.33 -16.91
C PRO A 16 8.43 -15.13 -15.86
N ALA A 17 9.09 -15.65 -14.83
CA ALA A 17 8.49 -16.40 -13.74
C ALA A 17 8.16 -15.53 -12.51
N ALA A 18 8.38 -14.21 -12.57
CA ALA A 18 8.01 -13.31 -11.50
C ALA A 18 6.52 -13.44 -11.13
N PRO A 19 6.17 -13.42 -9.84
CA PRO A 19 4.77 -13.39 -9.42
C PRO A 19 4.03 -12.20 -10.04
N ALA A 20 2.74 -12.39 -10.32
CA ALA A 20 1.91 -11.32 -10.89
C ALA A 20 1.83 -10.12 -9.94
N SER A 21 2.17 -8.93 -10.44
CA SER A 21 2.05 -7.68 -9.69
C SER A 21 0.59 -7.18 -9.65
N PRO A 22 0.24 -6.19 -8.80
CA PRO A 22 -1.12 -5.66 -8.74
C PRO A 22 -1.65 -5.15 -10.09
N GLU A 23 -0.78 -4.64 -10.96
CA GLU A 23 -1.13 -4.14 -12.29
C GLU A 23 -1.45 -5.24 -13.30
N GLN A 24 -1.14 -6.49 -12.98
CA GLN A 24 -1.37 -7.68 -13.82
C GLN A 24 -2.53 -8.54 -13.30
N GLN A 25 -3.01 -8.26 -12.08
CA GLN A 25 -4.13 -8.96 -11.46
C GLN A 25 -5.44 -8.20 -11.72
N PRO A 26 -6.60 -8.89 -11.74
CA PRO A 26 -7.89 -8.20 -11.76
C PRO A 26 -8.05 -7.35 -10.49
N LEU A 27 -8.69 -6.18 -10.63
CA LEU A 27 -9.02 -5.37 -9.46
C LEU A 27 -10.03 -6.13 -8.57
N PRO A 28 -9.83 -6.14 -7.24
CA PRO A 28 -10.81 -6.70 -6.31
C PRO A 28 -12.17 -6.02 -6.43
N GLU A 29 -13.24 -6.76 -6.12
CA GLU A 29 -14.61 -6.26 -6.22
C GLU A 29 -14.82 -4.94 -5.47
N ALA A 30 -14.31 -4.86 -4.22
CA ALA A 30 -14.30 -3.67 -3.39
C ALA A 30 -13.83 -2.42 -4.13
N VAL A 31 -12.72 -2.54 -4.85
CA VAL A 31 -12.09 -1.46 -5.62
C VAL A 31 -12.93 -1.11 -6.87
N THR A 32 -13.75 -2.03 -7.37
CA THR A 32 -14.60 -1.79 -8.56
C THR A 32 -16.01 -1.29 -8.22
N ARG A 33 -16.45 -1.35 -6.96
CA ARG A 33 -17.80 -0.92 -6.53
C ARG A 33 -18.14 0.51 -6.94
N LYS A 34 -17.15 1.39 -6.87
CA LYS A 34 -17.26 2.80 -7.26
C LYS A 34 -16.47 3.04 -8.56
N PRO A 35 -17.07 3.62 -9.61
CA PRO A 35 -16.35 3.95 -10.84
C PRO A 35 -15.16 4.87 -10.55
N VAL A 36 -14.01 4.63 -11.22
CA VAL A 36 -12.77 5.39 -10.99
C VAL A 36 -12.97 6.90 -11.17
N GLN A 37 -13.85 7.33 -12.07
CA GLN A 37 -14.15 8.73 -12.37
C GLN A 37 -14.92 9.42 -11.23
N GLN A 38 -15.51 8.65 -10.33
CA GLN A 38 -16.18 9.15 -9.13
C GLN A 38 -15.25 9.14 -7.91
N LYS A 39 -14.06 8.55 -8.01
CA LYS A 39 -13.09 8.51 -6.92
C LYS A 39 -12.27 9.78 -6.87
N SER A 40 -11.96 10.23 -5.66
CA SER A 40 -10.95 11.27 -5.52
C SER A 40 -9.57 10.72 -5.89
N PRO A 41 -8.61 11.60 -6.25
CA PRO A 41 -7.21 11.20 -6.39
C PRO A 41 -6.66 10.46 -5.16
N ALA A 42 -6.99 10.90 -3.94
CA ALA A 42 -6.54 10.28 -2.70
C ALA A 42 -7.14 8.89 -2.47
N GLU A 43 -8.45 8.73 -2.64
CA GLU A 43 -9.16 7.45 -2.55
C GLU A 43 -8.57 6.44 -3.54
N TRP A 44 -8.37 6.87 -4.79
CA TRP A 44 -7.82 6.00 -5.81
C TRP A 44 -6.36 5.62 -5.57
N ALA A 45 -5.55 6.50 -4.97
CA ALA A 45 -4.19 6.17 -4.55
C ALA A 45 -4.19 5.21 -3.35
N TYR A 46 -5.01 5.45 -2.35
CA TYR A 46 -5.15 4.65 -1.14
C TYR A 46 -5.47 3.19 -1.43
N GLU A 47 -6.51 2.93 -2.22
CA GLU A 47 -6.90 1.56 -2.57
C GLU A 47 -5.77 0.81 -3.27
N ARG A 48 -5.12 1.45 -4.25
CA ARG A 48 -4.02 0.83 -5.00
C ARG A 48 -2.81 0.59 -4.11
N LEU A 49 -2.47 1.51 -3.20
CA LEU A 49 -1.39 1.31 -2.23
C LEU A 49 -1.63 0.08 -1.36
N ILE A 50 -2.88 -0.17 -0.96
CA ILE A 50 -3.24 -1.40 -0.23
C ILE A 50 -2.99 -2.65 -1.09
N LEU A 51 -3.32 -2.60 -2.39
CA LEU A 51 -3.01 -3.73 -3.30
C LEU A 51 -1.51 -3.99 -3.42
N TYR A 52 -0.68 -2.93 -3.52
CA TYR A 52 0.78 -3.08 -3.52
C TYR A 52 1.31 -3.61 -2.19
N LEU A 53 0.81 -3.11 -1.05
CA LEU A 53 1.22 -3.59 0.27
C LEU A 53 0.89 -5.07 0.45
N LYS A 54 -0.33 -5.49 0.09
CA LYS A 54 -0.74 -6.90 0.13
C LYS A 54 0.12 -7.76 -0.78
N ASN A 55 0.31 -7.37 -2.04
CA ASN A 55 1.08 -8.16 -3.00
C ASN A 55 2.56 -8.27 -2.62
N PHE A 56 3.13 -7.21 -2.03
CA PHE A 56 4.49 -7.23 -1.50
C PHE A 56 4.56 -8.19 -0.29
N GLU A 57 3.61 -8.10 0.64
CA GLU A 57 3.55 -8.94 1.84
C GLU A 57 3.33 -10.43 1.53
N GLU A 58 2.58 -10.76 0.48
CA GLU A 58 2.39 -12.13 -0.01
C GLU A 58 3.70 -12.84 -0.39
N GLN A 59 4.72 -12.06 -0.72
CA GLN A 59 6.03 -12.57 -1.14
C GLN A 59 7.04 -12.62 0.02
N LEU A 60 6.64 -12.19 1.23
CA LEU A 60 7.52 -12.18 2.39
C LEU A 60 7.49 -13.50 3.17
N ASP A 61 8.64 -13.87 3.69
CA ASP A 61 8.77 -14.94 4.68
C ASP A 61 8.21 -14.52 6.05
N ASN A 62 8.27 -15.43 7.03
CA ASN A 62 7.80 -15.19 8.40
C ASN A 62 8.82 -14.48 9.29
N GLU A 63 9.95 -14.02 8.75
CA GLU A 63 10.99 -13.28 9.47
C GLU A 63 10.92 -11.77 9.19
N HIS A 64 10.16 -11.37 8.16
CA HIS A 64 10.04 -9.99 7.73
C HIS A 64 8.62 -9.43 7.82
N GLU A 65 8.55 -8.12 8.06
CA GLU A 65 7.36 -7.28 8.07
C GLU A 65 7.48 -6.16 7.05
N VAL A 66 6.34 -5.61 6.64
CA VAL A 66 6.30 -4.50 5.70
C VAL A 66 6.63 -3.19 6.40
N ALA A 67 7.44 -2.39 5.73
CA ALA A 67 7.73 -1.02 6.10
C ALA A 67 7.68 -0.12 4.86
N ILE A 68 7.44 1.17 5.08
CA ILE A 68 7.44 2.18 4.04
C ILE A 68 8.62 3.14 4.25
N GLY A 69 9.38 3.36 3.20
CA GLY A 69 10.44 4.36 3.16
C GLY A 69 9.88 5.72 2.77
N LEU A 70 10.28 6.73 3.53
CA LEU A 70 9.98 8.13 3.28
C LEU A 70 11.10 8.69 2.40
N THR A 71 10.91 8.67 1.09
CA THR A 71 11.90 9.25 0.19
C THR A 71 11.91 10.77 0.36
N GLY A 72 13.07 11.36 0.69
CA GLY A 72 13.24 12.81 0.78
C GLY A 72 12.92 13.44 2.14
N THR A 73 12.71 12.65 3.19
CA THR A 73 12.62 13.17 4.58
C THR A 73 13.67 12.52 5.46
N GLU A 74 14.06 13.19 6.55
CA GLU A 74 15.00 12.64 7.55
C GLU A 74 14.37 11.51 8.39
N ALA A 75 13.04 11.36 8.34
CA ALA A 75 12.30 10.39 9.15
C ALA A 75 12.53 8.92 8.74
N GLY A 76 13.20 8.67 7.60
CA GLY A 76 13.69 7.34 7.25
C GLY A 76 12.60 6.33 6.88
N VAL A 77 12.51 5.22 7.61
CA VAL A 77 11.59 4.10 7.33
C VAL A 77 10.59 3.97 8.49
N ILE A 78 9.31 3.79 8.16
CA ILE A 78 8.22 3.54 9.11
C ILE A 78 7.76 2.08 8.97
N ARG A 79 7.73 1.34 10.07
CA ARG A 79 6.98 0.06 10.15
C ARG A 79 5.51 0.39 10.07
N ILE A 80 4.86 0.02 8.96
CA ILE A 80 3.51 0.47 8.68
C ILE A 80 2.49 -0.30 9.54
N GLU A 81 1.64 0.45 10.23
CA GLU A 81 0.56 -0.07 11.08
C GLU A 81 -0.81 0.32 10.52
N GLY A 82 -0.86 1.28 9.59
CA GLY A 82 -2.08 1.66 8.91
C GLY A 82 -1.85 2.67 7.79
N ILE A 83 -2.88 2.81 6.95
CA ILE A 83 -2.95 3.84 5.92
C ILE A 83 -4.36 4.44 5.96
N GLY A 84 -4.49 5.70 5.60
CA GLY A 84 -5.77 6.41 5.44
C GLY A 84 -5.72 7.39 4.28
N TYR A 85 -6.88 7.93 3.92
CA TYR A 85 -6.99 9.03 2.98
C TYR A 85 -8.04 10.04 3.45
N PHE A 86 -7.93 11.26 2.96
CA PHE A 86 -8.92 12.30 3.17
C PHE A 86 -9.13 13.05 1.85
N ASP A 87 -10.38 13.05 1.39
CA ASP A 87 -10.73 13.62 0.09
C ASP A 87 -10.46 15.13 0.04
N PRO A 88 -9.99 15.65 -1.11
CA PRO A 88 -9.74 14.91 -2.36
C PRO A 88 -8.31 14.40 -2.52
N ASP A 89 -7.38 14.76 -1.64
CA ASP A 89 -5.96 14.78 -2.00
C ASP A 89 -4.96 14.35 -0.92
N ILE A 90 -5.37 14.02 0.31
CA ILE A 90 -4.45 13.60 1.37
C ILE A 90 -4.41 12.08 1.49
N VAL A 91 -3.20 11.53 1.56
CA VAL A 91 -2.92 10.15 1.99
C VAL A 91 -2.08 10.20 3.26
N THR A 92 -2.39 9.35 4.22
CA THR A 92 -1.71 9.27 5.51
C THR A 92 -1.20 7.86 5.76
N PHE A 93 0.02 7.74 6.26
CA PHE A 93 0.57 6.50 6.76
C PHE A 93 0.82 6.59 8.26
N TYR A 94 0.47 5.53 8.98
CA TYR A 94 0.63 5.40 10.42
C TYR A 94 1.61 4.29 10.72
N GLY A 95 2.43 4.46 11.75
CA GLY A 95 3.30 3.41 12.22
C GLY A 95 4.29 3.84 13.28
N THR A 96 5.38 3.10 13.35
CA THR A 96 6.50 3.34 14.25
C THR A 96 7.80 3.47 13.46
N ASP A 97 8.67 4.39 13.87
CA ASP A 97 10.01 4.51 13.29
C ASP A 97 10.97 3.45 13.86
N MET A 98 12.22 3.48 13.42
CA MET A 98 13.26 2.55 13.86
C MET A 98 13.63 2.66 15.34
N THR A 99 13.21 3.74 16.02
CA THR A 99 13.39 3.93 17.47
C THR A 99 12.18 3.46 18.28
N GLY A 100 11.11 3.02 17.60
CA GLY A 100 9.82 2.67 18.21
C GLY A 100 8.95 3.88 18.53
N ALA A 101 9.32 5.09 18.08
CA ALA A 101 8.49 6.27 18.27
C ALA A 101 7.30 6.22 17.32
N ARG A 102 6.13 6.62 17.82
CA ARG A 102 4.92 6.75 17.00
C ARG A 102 5.15 7.80 15.93
N THR A 103 4.96 7.42 14.68
CA THR A 103 5.19 8.27 13.52
C THR A 103 3.97 8.28 12.62
N GLN A 104 3.66 9.44 12.08
CA GLN A 104 2.62 9.61 11.07
C GLN A 104 3.20 10.44 9.93
N LEU A 105 3.07 9.92 8.71
CA LEU A 105 3.38 10.67 7.50
C LEU A 105 2.07 11.10 6.86
N VAL A 106 1.91 12.41 6.65
CA VAL A 106 0.80 12.98 5.89
C VAL A 106 1.37 13.55 4.59
N GLN A 107 0.85 13.11 3.45
CA GLN A 107 1.29 13.56 2.13
C GLN A 107 0.10 13.96 1.26
N HIS A 108 0.30 14.99 0.43
CA HIS A 108 -0.58 15.24 -0.69
C HIS A 108 -0.31 14.21 -1.80
N VAL A 109 -1.35 13.69 -2.44
CA VAL A 109 -1.28 12.59 -3.41
C VAL A 109 -0.39 12.90 -4.62
N THR A 110 -0.28 14.16 -5.02
CA THR A 110 0.63 14.57 -6.11
C THR A 110 2.11 14.51 -5.74
N GLN A 111 2.43 14.41 -4.45
CA GLN A 111 3.79 14.29 -3.92
C GLN A 111 4.12 12.85 -3.48
N LEU A 112 3.20 11.91 -3.71
CA LEU A 112 3.32 10.54 -3.25
C LEU A 112 4.54 9.87 -3.87
N ASN A 113 5.50 9.51 -3.02
CA ASN A 113 6.65 8.69 -3.37
C ASN A 113 6.84 7.66 -2.25
N VAL A 114 6.54 6.40 -2.57
CA VAL A 114 6.47 5.31 -1.60
C VAL A 114 7.49 4.26 -1.97
N LEU A 115 8.45 4.04 -1.09
CA LEU A 115 9.28 2.84 -1.11
C LEU A 115 8.63 1.81 -0.20
N ILE A 116 8.38 0.59 -0.67
CA ILE A 116 7.97 -0.53 0.18
C ILE A 116 9.22 -1.40 0.43
N ARG A 117 9.46 -1.76 1.69
CA ARG A 117 10.65 -2.51 2.12
C ARG A 117 10.27 -3.58 3.13
N ALA A 118 10.95 -4.72 3.06
CA ALA A 118 10.93 -5.73 4.10
C ALA A 118 11.90 -5.36 5.23
N LEU A 119 11.42 -5.33 6.48
CA LEU A 119 12.26 -5.21 7.67
C LEU A 119 12.18 -6.48 8.51
N PRO A 120 13.25 -6.89 9.21
CA PRO A 120 13.16 -7.97 10.19
C PRO A 120 12.04 -7.70 11.20
N ARG A 121 11.37 -8.74 11.67
CA ARG A 121 10.38 -8.63 12.75
C ARG A 121 10.98 -7.94 13.97
N GLU A 122 10.14 -7.17 14.65
CA GLU A 122 10.52 -6.44 15.86
C GLU A 122 10.88 -7.39 17.01
N THR A 123 10.13 -8.49 17.16
CA THR A 123 10.44 -9.56 18.11
C THR A 123 10.16 -10.94 17.50
N ALA A 124 10.93 -11.95 17.92
CA ALA A 124 10.69 -13.33 17.52
C ALA A 124 9.45 -13.94 18.19
N GLU A 125 9.02 -13.39 19.33
CA GLU A 125 7.96 -13.94 20.18
C GLU A 125 6.55 -13.71 19.61
N THR A 126 6.34 -12.62 18.87
CA THR A 126 5.02 -12.28 18.29
C THR A 126 5.00 -12.51 16.79
N PRO A 127 4.05 -13.27 16.22
CA PRO A 127 3.93 -13.49 14.77
C PRO A 127 4.07 -12.18 13.96
N PRO A 128 4.62 -12.23 12.73
CA PRO A 128 4.80 -11.02 11.93
C PRO A 128 3.47 -10.29 11.75
N ARG A 129 3.49 -8.97 11.90
CA ARG A 129 2.35 -8.13 11.54
C ARG A 129 2.13 -8.21 10.04
N ARG A 130 1.00 -8.81 9.66
CA ARG A 130 0.55 -9.00 8.27
C ARG A 130 -0.47 -7.94 7.88
N ILE A 131 -0.01 -6.69 7.77
CA ILE A 131 -0.87 -5.50 7.64
C ILE A 131 -1.50 -5.38 6.25
N GLY A 132 -0.80 -5.78 5.19
CA GLY A 132 -1.33 -5.74 3.82
C GLY A 132 -2.60 -6.57 3.66
N PHE A 133 -2.63 -7.77 4.24
CA PHE A 133 -3.85 -8.60 4.26
C PHE A 133 -4.98 -8.00 5.09
N GLN A 134 -4.67 -7.37 6.23
CA GLN A 134 -5.67 -6.72 7.08
C GLN A 134 -6.32 -5.53 6.35
N LEU A 135 -5.49 -4.66 5.77
CA LEU A 135 -5.95 -3.50 4.99
C LEU A 135 -6.82 -3.93 3.80
N ALA A 136 -6.44 -4.99 3.08
CA ALA A 136 -7.23 -5.47 1.96
C ALA A 136 -8.61 -6.02 2.39
N ARG A 137 -8.71 -6.66 3.56
CA ARG A 137 -10.00 -7.09 4.11
C ARG A 137 -10.89 -5.92 4.47
N GLU A 138 -10.33 -4.82 4.99
CA GLU A 138 -11.10 -3.61 5.29
C GLU A 138 -11.65 -2.94 4.03
N LEU A 139 -10.94 -3.01 2.90
CA LEU A 139 -11.50 -2.57 1.62
C LEU A 139 -12.78 -3.34 1.26
N ASP A 140 -12.83 -4.65 1.54
CA ASP A 140 -14.02 -5.46 1.26
C ASP A 140 -15.23 -5.11 2.14
N ASN A 141 -14.98 -4.56 3.34
CA ASN A 141 -16.00 -4.20 4.32
C ASN A 141 -16.56 -2.77 4.17
N GLY A 142 -15.88 -1.89 3.42
CA GLY A 142 -16.30 -0.51 3.14
C GLY A 142 -17.22 -0.37 1.94
#